data_AF-A0A923WCJ6-F1
#
_entry.id   AF-A0A923WCJ6-F1
#
_cell.length_a   1.000
_cell.length_b   1.000
_cell.length_c   1.000
_cell.angle_alpha   90.00
_cell.angle_beta   90.00
_cell.angle_gamma   90.00
#
_symmetry.space_group_name_H-M   'P 1'
#
loop_
_entity.id
_entity.type
_entity.pdbx_description
1 polymer ?
#
loop_
_entity_poly.entity_id
_entity_poly.type
_entity_poly.pdbx_seq_one_letter_code
_entity_poly.pdbx_strand_id
1 'polypeptide(L)'
;MARPAASAATARSDMAAIGAHFGISQTTLAAYLGISQPLIALAGSKQRQLPTVALLRLLPLYQALPPPWGIGAADTATPEPLTAAVKALPHLPDPADFGPLQRRLLACEAALLGATRALARAEHPAAQARRLLAVLPALAATLPPDDARAQRQLPFMEANARDHLGPGPVAKRALLTIRVAALRHEIAWLRAWLPVE
;
A
#
# COMPACT_ATOMS: atom_id res chain seq x y z
N MET A 1 8.95 -29.74 -30.41
CA MET A 1 8.60 -28.30 -30.30
C MET A 1 7.92 -28.06 -28.96
N ALA A 2 8.67 -27.57 -27.97
CA ALA A 2 8.21 -27.38 -26.60
C ALA A 2 7.43 -26.06 -26.46
N ARG A 3 6.20 -26.14 -25.94
CA ARG A 3 5.30 -25.01 -25.69
C ARG A 3 5.63 -24.43 -24.30
N PRO A 4 5.75 -23.11 -24.11
CA PRO A 4 6.18 -22.55 -22.83
C PRO A 4 5.08 -22.72 -21.76
N ALA A 5 5.37 -23.53 -20.74
CA ALA A 5 4.49 -23.82 -19.61
C ALA A 5 4.43 -22.69 -18.54
N ALA A 6 5.19 -21.60 -18.73
CA ALA A 6 5.32 -20.51 -17.75
C ALA A 6 4.11 -19.55 -17.66
N SER A 7 3.07 -19.72 -18.50
CA SER A 7 1.97 -18.76 -18.63
C SER A 7 0.77 -19.01 -17.69
N ALA A 8 0.66 -20.20 -17.09
CA ALA A 8 -0.57 -20.65 -16.41
C ALA A 8 -0.78 -20.06 -15.01
N ALA A 9 0.29 -19.84 -14.24
CA ALA A 9 0.22 -19.22 -12.91
C ALA A 9 0.01 -17.69 -12.96
N THR A 10 0.34 -17.06 -14.08
CA THR A 10 0.42 -15.60 -14.23
C THR A 10 -0.97 -14.93 -14.27
N ALA A 11 -1.91 -15.40 -15.09
CA ALA A 11 -3.18 -14.66 -15.26
C ALA A 11 -4.16 -14.70 -14.07
N ARG A 12 -4.12 -15.75 -13.24
CA ARG A 12 -4.89 -15.81 -11.96
C ARG A 12 -4.37 -14.79 -10.96
N SER A 13 -3.08 -14.49 -11.09
CA SER A 13 -2.39 -13.46 -10.33
C SER A 13 -2.78 -12.06 -10.81
N ASP A 14 -3.09 -11.85 -12.08
CA ASP A 14 -3.17 -10.50 -12.66
C ASP A 14 -4.39 -9.69 -12.21
N MET A 15 -5.60 -10.25 -12.25
CA MET A 15 -6.80 -9.51 -11.81
C MET A 15 -6.79 -9.25 -10.29
N ALA A 16 -6.29 -10.23 -9.53
CA ALA A 16 -6.10 -10.09 -8.08
C ALA A 16 -4.98 -9.08 -7.78
N ALA A 17 -3.90 -9.07 -8.57
CA ALA A 17 -2.82 -8.10 -8.48
C ALA A 17 -3.29 -6.69 -8.81
N ILE A 18 -4.14 -6.50 -9.82
CA ILE A 18 -4.77 -5.20 -10.12
C ILE A 18 -5.61 -4.75 -8.92
N GLY A 19 -6.51 -5.60 -8.42
CA GLY A 19 -7.34 -5.26 -7.26
C GLY A 19 -6.52 -4.90 -6.02
N ALA A 20 -5.48 -5.69 -5.72
CA ALA A 20 -4.57 -5.46 -4.60
C ALA A 20 -3.68 -4.22 -4.80
N HIS A 21 -3.22 -3.95 -6.02
CA HIS A 21 -2.32 -2.85 -6.31
C HIS A 21 -3.03 -1.48 -6.30
N PHE A 22 -4.27 -1.43 -6.79
CA PHE A 22 -5.06 -0.19 -6.87
C PHE A 22 -6.11 -0.05 -5.76
N GLY A 23 -6.29 -1.06 -4.91
CA GLY A 23 -7.31 -1.05 -3.84
C GLY A 23 -8.74 -1.16 -4.37
N ILE A 24 -8.91 -1.70 -5.59
CA ILE A 24 -10.21 -1.80 -6.25
C ILE A 24 -10.84 -3.14 -5.88
N SER A 25 -12.08 -3.11 -5.38
CA SER A 25 -12.82 -4.34 -5.10
C SER A 25 -13.20 -5.06 -6.40
N GLN A 26 -13.33 -6.40 -6.34
CA GLN A 26 -13.71 -7.20 -7.51
C GLN A 26 -15.07 -6.77 -8.09
N THR A 27 -16.00 -6.33 -7.25
CA THR A 27 -17.30 -5.78 -7.66
C THR A 27 -17.17 -4.46 -8.40
N THR A 28 -16.30 -3.56 -7.93
CA THR A 28 -16.00 -2.28 -8.59
C THR A 28 -15.31 -2.52 -9.93
N LEU A 29 -14.40 -3.49 -9.98
CA LEU A 29 -13.73 -3.90 -11.22
C LEU A 29 -14.72 -4.51 -12.22
N ALA A 30 -15.65 -5.35 -11.78
CA ALA A 30 -16.76 -5.87 -12.59
C ALA A 30 -17.61 -4.75 -13.16
N ALA A 31 -17.94 -3.78 -12.30
CA ALA A 31 -18.72 -2.63 -12.69
C ALA A 31 -18.00 -1.79 -13.76
N TYR A 32 -16.70 -1.58 -13.63
CA TYR A 32 -15.90 -0.84 -14.60
C TYR A 32 -15.78 -1.57 -15.95
N LEU A 33 -15.52 -2.88 -15.91
CA LEU A 33 -15.32 -3.69 -17.11
C LEU A 33 -16.62 -4.00 -17.86
N GLY A 34 -17.78 -3.68 -17.28
CA GLY A 34 -19.07 -3.95 -17.91
C GLY A 34 -19.46 -5.44 -17.91
N ILE A 35 -18.78 -6.26 -17.10
CA ILE A 35 -18.96 -7.72 -17.05
C ILE A 35 -19.48 -8.15 -15.67
N SER A 36 -20.00 -9.38 -15.58
CA SER A 36 -20.47 -9.92 -14.30
C SER A 36 -19.30 -10.34 -13.41
N GLN A 37 -19.46 -10.23 -12.08
CA GLN A 37 -18.44 -10.66 -11.11
C GLN A 37 -18.04 -12.15 -11.27
N PRO A 38 -18.96 -13.09 -11.55
CA PRO A 38 -18.60 -14.48 -11.84
C PRO A 38 -17.70 -14.60 -13.07
N LEU A 39 -17.91 -13.77 -14.09
CA LEU A 39 -17.08 -13.78 -15.30
C LEU A 39 -15.65 -13.32 -14.99
N ILE A 40 -15.44 -12.40 -14.06
CA ILE A 40 -14.08 -12.05 -13.57
C ILE A 40 -13.46 -13.20 -12.80
N ALA A 41 -14.21 -13.90 -11.95
CA ALA A 41 -13.70 -15.06 -11.23
C ALA A 41 -13.30 -16.18 -12.20
N LEU A 42 -14.12 -16.43 -13.23
CA LEU A 42 -13.87 -17.41 -14.30
C LEU A 42 -12.71 -17.00 -15.23
N ALA A 43 -12.57 -15.69 -15.50
CA ALA A 43 -11.44 -15.15 -16.24
C ALA A 43 -10.14 -15.29 -15.46
N GLY A 44 -10.17 -14.99 -14.16
CA GLY A 44 -9.04 -15.22 -13.25
C GLY A 44 -8.66 -16.71 -13.18
N SER A 45 -9.62 -17.64 -13.26
CA SER A 45 -9.34 -19.08 -13.32
C SER A 45 -9.01 -19.61 -14.73
N LYS A 46 -8.93 -18.75 -15.75
CA LYS A 46 -8.76 -19.08 -17.18
C LYS A 46 -9.81 -20.02 -17.76
N GLN A 47 -10.94 -20.22 -17.07
CA GLN A 47 -12.04 -21.03 -17.59
C GLN A 47 -12.81 -20.30 -18.70
N ARG A 48 -12.68 -18.97 -18.79
CA ARG A 48 -13.32 -18.16 -19.82
C ARG A 48 -12.44 -16.97 -20.21
N GLN A 49 -12.37 -16.67 -21.51
CA GLN A 49 -11.68 -15.47 -21.98
C GLN A 49 -12.52 -14.21 -21.73
N LEU A 50 -11.85 -13.10 -21.40
CA LEU A 50 -12.50 -11.80 -21.30
C LEU A 50 -12.86 -11.28 -22.70
N PRO A 51 -14.00 -10.59 -22.86
CA PRO A 51 -14.33 -9.93 -24.11
C PRO A 51 -13.25 -8.88 -24.45
N THR A 52 -12.94 -8.73 -25.73
CA THR A 52 -11.87 -7.84 -26.22
C THR A 52 -11.99 -6.41 -25.67
N VAL A 53 -13.20 -5.89 -25.56
CA VAL A 53 -13.48 -4.57 -24.98
C VAL A 53 -13.03 -4.48 -23.52
N ALA A 54 -13.23 -5.53 -22.72
CA ALA A 54 -12.77 -5.56 -21.33
C ALA A 54 -11.24 -5.64 -21.25
N LEU A 55 -10.58 -6.35 -22.18
CA LEU A 55 -9.12 -6.39 -22.24
C LEU A 55 -8.52 -5.02 -22.58
N LEU A 56 -9.11 -4.29 -23.52
CA LEU A 56 -8.67 -2.94 -23.87
C LEU A 56 -8.80 -1.97 -22.68
N ARG A 57 -9.88 -2.08 -21.90
CA ARG A 57 -10.08 -1.29 -20.66
C ARG A 57 -9.09 -1.63 -19.54
N LEU A 58 -8.55 -2.85 -19.54
CA LEU A 58 -7.56 -3.30 -18.56
C LEU A 58 -6.15 -2.89 -18.91
N LEU A 59 -5.87 -2.60 -20.17
CA LEU A 59 -4.52 -2.31 -20.65
C LEU A 59 -3.82 -1.19 -19.85
N PRO A 60 -4.47 -0.04 -19.53
CA PRO A 60 -3.81 1.02 -18.76
C PRO A 60 -3.51 0.59 -17.31
N LEU A 61 -4.38 -0.20 -16.69
CA LEU A 61 -4.15 -0.76 -15.34
C LEU A 61 -3.00 -1.76 -15.33
N TYR A 62 -2.85 -2.53 -16.42
CA TYR A 62 -1.77 -3.50 -16.58
C TYR A 62 -0.41 -2.83 -16.82
N GLN A 63 -0.39 -1.74 -17.59
CA GLN A 63 0.83 -0.96 -17.82
C GLN A 63 1.34 -0.26 -16.55
N ALA A 64 0.42 0.11 -15.65
CA ALA A 64 0.75 0.76 -14.38
C ALA A 64 1.11 -0.23 -13.24
N LEU A 65 1.02 -1.54 -13.46
CA LEU A 65 1.48 -2.55 -12.50
C LEU A 65 3.02 -2.65 -12.50
N PRO A 66 3.67 -2.77 -11.32
CA PRO A 66 5.09 -3.05 -11.23
C PRO A 66 5.42 -4.49 -11.64
N PRO A 67 6.68 -4.79 -11.98
CA PRO A 67 7.11 -6.15 -12.31
C PRO A 67 6.97 -7.05 -11.06
N PRO A 68 6.65 -8.36 -11.20
CA PRO A 68 6.59 -9.17 -12.42
C PRO A 68 5.25 -9.13 -13.17
N TRP A 69 4.24 -8.40 -12.68
CA TRP A 69 2.86 -8.45 -13.22
C TRP A 69 2.56 -7.37 -14.27
N GLY A 70 3.40 -6.35 -14.40
CA GLY A 70 3.24 -5.30 -15.40
C GLY A 70 4.57 -4.77 -15.93
N ILE A 71 4.48 -3.73 -16.76
CA ILE A 71 5.62 -3.10 -17.47
C ILE A 71 6.09 -1.83 -16.74
N GLY A 72 5.42 -1.44 -15.64
CA GLY A 72 5.73 -0.24 -14.89
C GLY A 72 7.11 -0.27 -14.22
N ALA A 73 7.68 0.91 -13.95
CA ALA A 73 8.93 1.01 -13.22
C ALA A 73 8.79 0.42 -11.80
N ALA A 74 9.82 -0.31 -11.34
CA ALA A 74 9.88 -0.80 -9.98
C ALA A 74 9.89 0.40 -9.00
N ASP A 75 8.93 0.46 -8.09
CA ASP A 75 8.91 1.44 -6.99
C ASP A 75 10.17 1.21 -6.13
N THR A 76 11.19 2.05 -6.34
CA THR A 76 12.39 2.13 -5.50
C THR A 76 12.17 3.23 -4.48
N ALA A 77 11.57 2.87 -3.35
CA ALA A 77 11.53 3.74 -2.18
C ALA A 77 11.71 2.90 -0.91
N THR A 78 12.94 2.44 -0.71
CA THR A 78 13.44 2.03 0.59
C THR A 78 13.68 3.31 1.42
N PRO A 79 13.04 3.48 2.59
CA PRO A 79 13.39 4.59 3.47
C PRO A 79 14.81 4.38 4.01
N GLU A 80 15.65 5.38 3.78
CA GLU A 80 17.04 5.46 4.25
C GLU A 80 17.09 5.51 5.80
N PRO A 81 18.02 4.80 6.46
CA PRO A 81 18.16 4.87 7.90
C PRO A 81 18.90 6.15 8.32
N LEU A 82 18.20 7.04 9.00
CA LEU A 82 18.81 8.18 9.68
C LEU A 82 19.58 7.69 10.92
N THR A 83 20.91 7.74 10.85
CA THR A 83 21.80 7.57 12.00
C THR A 83 22.51 8.89 12.28
N ALA A 84 22.41 9.35 13.52
CA ALA A 84 23.31 10.36 14.08
C ALA A 84 23.49 10.08 15.57
N ALA A 85 24.75 9.90 15.96
CA ALA A 85 25.19 9.64 17.32
C ALA A 85 25.12 10.91 18.19
N VAL A 86 24.78 10.75 19.47
CA VAL A 86 24.93 11.81 20.47
C VAL A 86 25.86 11.28 21.57
N LYS A 87 26.94 12.04 21.84
CA LYS A 87 27.95 11.78 22.86
C LYS A 87 27.79 12.78 24.03
N ALA A 88 27.98 12.24 25.26
CA ALA A 88 28.34 12.89 26.53
C ALA A 88 27.24 13.79 27.16
N LEU A 89 26.87 13.76 28.45
CA LEU A 89 27.50 13.57 29.80
C LEU A 89 26.33 13.42 30.84
N PRO A 90 26.52 13.53 32.19
CA PRO A 90 27.10 12.63 33.18
C PRO A 90 26.07 12.12 34.23
N HIS A 91 26.55 11.27 35.14
CA HIS A 91 25.87 10.63 36.29
C HIS A 91 24.94 9.45 35.97
N LEU A 92 25.54 8.25 35.94
CA LEU A 92 24.80 7.00 35.97
C LEU A 92 24.07 6.83 37.31
N PRO A 93 22.77 6.47 37.31
CA PRO A 93 22.10 5.94 38.49
C PRO A 93 22.68 4.57 38.89
N ASP A 94 22.51 4.22 40.17
CA ASP A 94 23.04 3.00 40.77
C ASP A 94 22.47 1.74 40.07
N PRO A 95 23.23 0.65 39.87
CA PRO A 95 22.79 -0.51 39.09
C PRO A 95 21.52 -1.22 39.60
N ALA A 96 21.16 -1.00 40.86
CA ALA A 96 19.95 -1.54 41.46
C ALA A 96 18.64 -0.90 40.94
N ASP A 97 18.70 0.30 40.32
CA ASP A 97 17.52 1.08 39.92
C ASP A 97 17.13 0.93 38.43
N PHE A 98 17.78 0.03 37.67
CA PHE A 98 17.51 -0.13 36.24
C PHE A 98 16.23 -0.92 35.90
N GLY A 99 15.64 -1.65 36.86
CA GLY A 99 14.45 -2.48 36.62
C GLY A 99 13.25 -1.72 36.02
N PRO A 100 12.84 -0.56 36.56
CA PRO A 100 11.80 0.28 35.99
C PRO A 100 12.13 0.81 34.58
N LEU A 101 13.40 1.18 34.34
CA LEU A 101 13.86 1.68 33.03
C LEU A 101 13.82 0.57 31.96
N GLN A 102 14.23 -0.65 32.31
CA GLN A 102 14.10 -1.82 31.43
C GLN A 102 12.64 -2.15 31.10
N ARG A 103 11.73 -2.10 32.09
CA ARG A 103 10.29 -2.31 31.84
C ARG A 103 9.73 -1.24 30.91
N ARG A 104 10.13 0.02 31.09
CA ARG A 104 9.72 1.12 30.20
C ARG A 104 10.26 0.92 28.79
N LEU A 105 11.51 0.51 28.64
CA LEU A 105 12.12 0.19 27.35
C LEU A 105 11.28 -0.85 26.60
N LEU A 106 10.99 -1.99 27.23
CA LEU A 106 10.18 -3.06 26.63
C LEU A 106 8.78 -2.57 26.24
N ALA A 107 8.14 -1.76 27.09
CA ALA A 107 6.84 -1.17 26.80
C ALA A 107 6.89 -0.23 25.58
N CYS A 108 7.92 0.61 25.47
CA CYS A 108 8.12 1.50 24.33
C CYS A 108 8.42 0.74 23.04
N GLU A 109 9.19 -0.34 23.09
CA GLU A 109 9.47 -1.22 21.95
C GLU A 109 8.21 -1.92 21.45
N ALA A 110 7.40 -2.47 22.36
CA ALA A 110 6.11 -3.07 22.02
C ALA A 110 5.15 -2.03 21.41
N ALA A 111 5.09 -0.82 21.99
CA ALA A 111 4.29 0.27 21.46
C ALA A 111 4.78 0.73 20.08
N LEU A 112 6.09 0.75 19.85
CA LEU A 112 6.69 1.10 18.55
C LEU A 112 6.28 0.09 17.48
N LEU A 113 6.32 -1.21 17.79
CA LEU A 113 5.86 -2.25 16.89
C LEU A 113 4.37 -2.11 16.55
N GLY A 114 3.53 -1.78 17.54
CA GLY A 114 2.11 -1.50 17.31
C GLY A 114 1.88 -0.28 16.42
N ALA A 115 2.56 0.82 16.72
CA ALA A 115 2.43 2.09 15.99
C ALA A 115 2.93 1.99 14.55
N THR A 116 4.05 1.30 14.30
CA THR A 116 4.59 1.07 12.95
C THR A 116 3.65 0.21 12.10
N ARG A 117 3.06 -0.86 12.66
CA ARG A 117 2.02 -1.64 11.98
C ARG A 117 0.78 -0.82 11.66
N ALA A 118 0.34 0.03 12.59
CA ALA A 118 -0.80 0.92 12.37
C ALA A 118 -0.51 1.96 11.28
N LEU A 119 0.71 2.52 11.25
CA LEU A 119 1.15 3.44 10.21
C LEU A 119 1.15 2.77 8.84
N ALA A 120 1.75 1.58 8.71
CA ALA A 120 1.77 0.83 7.45
C ALA A 120 0.35 0.54 6.93
N ARG A 121 -0.58 0.16 7.81
CA ARG A 121 -2.00 -0.05 7.47
C ARG A 121 -2.70 1.23 7.01
N ALA A 122 -2.27 2.40 7.48
CA ALA A 122 -2.84 3.69 7.08
C ALA A 122 -2.19 4.24 5.81
N GLU A 123 -0.93 3.94 5.55
CA GLU A 123 -0.20 4.36 4.34
C GLU A 123 -0.66 3.61 3.10
N HIS A 124 -0.97 2.32 3.22
CA HIS A 124 -1.32 1.47 2.09
C HIS A 124 -2.55 1.98 1.29
N PRO A 125 -3.71 2.29 1.92
CA PRO A 125 -4.86 2.82 1.18
C PRO A 125 -4.56 4.17 0.51
N ALA A 126 -3.72 4.99 1.13
CA ALA A 126 -3.38 6.28 0.57
C ALA A 126 -2.40 6.17 -0.61
N ALA A 127 -1.47 5.23 -0.58
CA ALA A 127 -0.61 4.93 -1.73
C ALA A 127 -1.46 4.43 -2.92
N GLN A 128 -2.40 3.51 -2.66
CA GLN A 128 -3.35 3.02 -3.66
C GLN A 128 -4.18 4.17 -4.25
N ALA A 129 -4.73 5.05 -3.40
CA ALA A 129 -5.51 6.20 -3.82
C ALA A 129 -4.71 7.15 -4.74
N ARG A 130 -3.45 7.45 -4.40
CA ARG A 130 -2.57 8.28 -5.26
C ARG A 130 -2.34 7.63 -6.61
N ARG A 131 -2.02 6.33 -6.63
CA ARG A 131 -1.80 5.58 -7.88
C ARG A 131 -3.07 5.58 -8.74
N LEU A 132 -4.23 5.35 -8.13
CA LEU A 132 -5.50 5.40 -8.83
C LEU A 132 -5.76 6.79 -9.44
N LEU A 133 -5.62 7.86 -8.66
CA LEU A 133 -5.79 9.23 -9.16
C LEU A 133 -4.83 9.57 -10.31
N ALA A 134 -3.60 9.05 -10.28
CA ALA A 134 -2.63 9.25 -11.37
C ALA A 134 -3.04 8.56 -12.67
N VAL A 135 -3.75 7.42 -12.59
CA VAL A 135 -4.14 6.60 -13.76
C VAL A 135 -5.52 6.97 -14.32
N LEU A 136 -6.41 7.56 -13.51
CA LEU A 136 -7.78 7.92 -13.92
C LEU A 136 -7.86 8.77 -15.21
N PRO A 137 -7.01 9.79 -15.45
CA PRO A 137 -7.06 10.56 -16.69
C PRO A 137 -6.77 9.70 -17.94
N ALA A 138 -5.79 8.80 -17.85
CA ALA A 138 -5.48 7.87 -18.93
C ALA A 138 -6.62 6.88 -19.17
N LEU A 139 -7.26 6.38 -18.10
CA LEU A 139 -8.45 5.53 -18.22
C LEU A 139 -9.58 6.27 -18.94
N ALA A 140 -9.87 7.51 -18.55
CA ALA A 140 -10.88 8.35 -19.18
C ALA A 140 -10.63 8.54 -20.68
N ALA A 141 -9.38 8.76 -21.09
CA ALA A 141 -9.00 8.95 -22.49
C ALA A 141 -9.17 7.71 -23.38
N THR A 142 -9.10 6.51 -22.79
CA THR A 142 -9.26 5.24 -23.53
C THR A 142 -10.71 4.79 -23.71
N LEU A 143 -11.66 5.44 -23.04
CA LEU A 143 -13.05 5.01 -23.02
C LEU A 143 -13.84 5.60 -24.21
N PRO A 144 -14.76 4.83 -24.82
CA PRO A 144 -15.67 5.37 -25.81
C PRO A 144 -16.53 6.49 -25.19
N PRO A 145 -16.80 7.59 -25.93
CA PRO A 145 -17.60 8.71 -25.43
C PRO A 145 -19.05 8.33 -25.12
N ASP A 146 -19.54 7.18 -25.62
CA ASP A 146 -20.91 6.71 -25.37
C ASP A 146 -21.01 5.69 -24.22
N ASP A 147 -19.90 5.42 -23.52
CA ASP A 147 -19.88 4.47 -22.41
C ASP A 147 -20.44 5.08 -21.12
N ALA A 148 -21.78 5.16 -21.06
CA ALA A 148 -22.53 5.67 -19.92
C ALA A 148 -22.25 4.95 -18.59
N ARG A 149 -21.66 3.75 -18.62
CA ARG A 149 -21.28 3.02 -17.40
C ARG A 149 -19.94 3.50 -16.88
N ALA A 150 -18.95 3.61 -17.75
CA ALA A 150 -17.64 4.12 -17.37
C ALA A 150 -17.72 5.60 -16.94
N GLN A 151 -18.54 6.40 -17.61
CA GLN A 151 -18.81 7.80 -17.22
C GLN A 151 -19.42 7.94 -15.82
N ARG A 152 -20.22 6.96 -15.37
CA ARG A 152 -20.76 6.94 -13.99
C ARG A 152 -19.74 6.43 -12.98
N GLN A 153 -18.89 5.48 -13.36
CA GLN A 153 -17.99 4.81 -12.43
C GLN A 153 -16.71 5.59 -12.14
N LEU A 154 -16.16 6.31 -13.13
CA LEU A 154 -14.93 7.07 -12.96
C LEU A 154 -15.03 8.14 -11.85
N PRO A 155 -16.08 8.99 -11.80
CA PRO A 155 -16.23 9.97 -10.73
C PRO A 155 -16.34 9.32 -9.35
N PHE A 156 -16.97 8.15 -9.24
CA PHE A 156 -17.07 7.41 -7.98
C PHE A 156 -15.70 6.89 -7.51
N MET A 157 -14.90 6.35 -8.42
CA MET A 157 -13.53 5.91 -8.12
C MET A 157 -12.64 7.09 -7.71
N GLU A 158 -12.79 8.22 -8.39
CA GLU A 158 -12.07 9.46 -8.09
C GLU A 158 -12.44 10.02 -6.72
N ALA A 159 -13.75 10.08 -6.40
CA ALA A 159 -14.24 10.54 -5.11
C ALA A 159 -13.71 9.67 -3.95
N ASN A 160 -13.84 8.34 -4.06
CA ASN A 160 -13.30 7.43 -3.03
C ASN A 160 -11.79 7.57 -2.84
N ALA A 161 -11.03 7.72 -3.94
CA ALA A 161 -9.60 7.94 -3.85
C ALA A 161 -9.26 9.27 -3.16
N ARG A 162 -10.00 10.34 -3.46
CA ARG A 162 -9.85 11.63 -2.77
C ARG A 162 -10.20 11.54 -1.29
N ASP A 163 -11.22 10.78 -0.90
CA ASP A 163 -11.59 10.60 0.50
C ASP A 163 -10.46 9.96 1.31
N HIS A 164 -9.77 8.97 0.74
CA HIS A 164 -8.58 8.36 1.35
C HIS A 164 -7.37 9.31 1.48
N LEU A 165 -7.35 10.39 0.70
CA LEU A 165 -6.36 11.47 0.78
C LEU A 165 -6.88 12.71 1.50
N GLY A 166 -8.11 12.67 2.00
CA GLY A 166 -8.73 13.76 2.72
C GLY A 166 -8.04 14.11 4.05
N PRO A 167 -8.46 15.21 4.69
CA PRO A 167 -7.80 15.74 5.88
C PRO A 167 -7.79 14.75 7.05
N GLY A 168 -8.86 13.96 7.23
CA GLY A 168 -8.94 12.97 8.31
C GLY A 168 -7.87 11.87 8.22
N PRO A 169 -7.81 11.10 7.12
CA PRO A 169 -6.75 10.12 6.90
C PRO A 169 -5.33 10.70 6.89
N VAL A 170 -5.15 11.94 6.40
CA VAL A 170 -3.86 12.65 6.46
C VAL A 170 -3.46 12.93 7.91
N ALA A 171 -4.35 13.51 8.72
CA ALA A 171 -4.09 13.80 10.13
C ALA A 171 -3.77 12.52 10.92
N LYS A 172 -4.53 11.44 10.69
CA LYS A 172 -4.27 10.14 11.33
C LYS A 172 -2.87 9.61 11.01
N ARG A 173 -2.44 9.68 9.75
CA ARG A 173 -1.09 9.28 9.35
C ARG A 173 -0.02 10.15 9.99
N ALA A 174 -0.19 11.48 9.95
CA ALA A 174 0.74 12.41 10.58
C ALA A 174 0.91 12.12 12.09
N LEU A 175 -0.18 11.88 12.81
CA LEU A 175 -0.14 11.50 14.23
C LEU A 175 0.62 10.19 14.46
N LEU A 176 0.40 9.17 13.63
CA LEU A 176 1.12 7.90 13.71
C LEU A 176 2.61 8.06 13.41
N THR A 177 2.97 8.89 12.43
CA THR A 177 4.36 9.21 12.10
C THR A 177 5.06 9.90 13.28
N ILE A 178 4.41 10.92 13.87
CA ILE A 178 4.92 11.61 15.07
C ILE A 178 5.06 10.63 16.24
N ARG A 179 4.07 9.76 16.45
CA ARG A 179 4.11 8.75 17.52
C ARG A 179 5.26 7.77 17.35
N VAL A 180 5.51 7.30 16.13
CA VAL A 180 6.64 6.41 15.81
C VAL A 180 7.97 7.14 16.07
N ALA A 181 8.11 8.39 15.64
CA ALA A 181 9.31 9.19 15.87
C ALA A 181 9.58 9.42 17.36
N ALA A 182 8.54 9.77 18.13
CA ALA A 182 8.63 9.98 19.58
C ALA A 182 9.05 8.69 20.32
N LEU A 183 8.45 7.54 19.97
CA LEU A 183 8.81 6.25 20.58
C LEU A 183 10.25 5.84 20.25
N ARG A 184 10.71 6.06 19.02
CA ARG A 184 12.11 5.81 18.64
C ARG A 184 13.06 6.68 19.44
N HIS A 185 12.73 7.95 19.62
CA HIS A 185 13.52 8.88 20.43
C HIS A 185 13.57 8.45 21.90
N GLU A 186 12.43 8.07 22.48
CA GLU A 186 12.36 7.59 23.87
C GLU A 186 13.16 6.29 24.07
N ILE A 187 13.09 5.35 23.13
CA ILE A 187 13.89 4.11 23.17
C ILE A 187 15.39 4.44 23.09
N ALA A 188 15.79 5.34 22.17
CA ALA A 188 17.18 5.76 22.03
C ALA A 188 17.68 6.42 23.31
N TRP A 189 16.86 7.27 23.93
CA TRP A 189 17.16 7.87 25.24
C TRP A 189 17.32 6.78 26.30
N LEU A 190 16.33 5.91 26.51
CA LEU A 190 16.39 4.83 27.53
C LEU A 190 17.61 3.91 27.36
N ARG A 191 17.98 3.57 26.13
CA ARG A 191 19.18 2.76 25.84
C ARG A 191 20.48 3.48 26.17
N ALA A 192 20.52 4.81 26.09
CA ALA A 192 21.70 5.57 26.49
C ALA A 192 21.93 5.58 28.01
N TRP A 193 20.88 5.36 28.80
CA TRP A 193 20.94 5.30 30.27
C TRP A 193 21.15 3.88 30.81
N LEU A 194 20.81 2.84 30.05
CA LEU A 194 21.01 1.46 30.44
C LEU A 194 22.47 1.03 30.12
N PRO A 195 23.21 0.46 31.07
CA PRO A 195 24.55 -0.06 30.81
C PRO A 195 24.46 -1.18 29.75
N VAL A 196 25.40 -1.17 28.80
CA VAL A 196 25.59 -2.28 27.87
C VAL A 196 26.33 -3.37 28.65
N GLU A 197 25.61 -4.44 29.02
CA GLU A 197 26.23 -5.67 29.55
C GLU A 197 27.04 -6.40 28.46
#